data_AF-A0A1M7SK32-F1
#
_entry.id   AF-A0A1M7SK32-F1
#
_cell.length_a   1.000
_cell.length_b   1.000
_cell.length_c   1.000
_cell.angle_alpha   90.00
_cell.angle_beta   90.00
_cell.angle_gamma   90.00
#
_symmetry.space_group_name_H-M   'P 1'
#
loop_
_entity.id
_entity.type
_entity.pdbx_description
1 polymer ?
#
loop_
_entity_poly.entity_id
_entity_poly.type
_entity_poly.pdbx_seq_one_letter_code
_entity_poly.pdbx_strand_id
1 'polypeptide(L)'
;MEDYLEFDEMQIGSVSCLGKEGVPVWGIIHYLEQTCLNHMKLTTVQRICELSARGIEDCRFSVAASSAEIFPSESLLDSTFKDYVVMADNEKSPDSFWKVIANYKRPVVFYHNGNRKIPLYDFTYPEAVRITSFTEQSPFQVDAKGAVGALIDLVYAGEREERARQLFLNEQIGQSARNIEAIVRASAVISNPNVPEGVRRYAEQQLINCLGSQAKLNEKVGINQVTIRLDGQIDVKG
;
A
#
# COMPACT_ATOMS: atom_id res chain seq x y z
N MET A 1 -1.88 20.80 -26.15
CA MET A 1 -2.16 19.39 -25.81
C MET A 1 -1.53 19.23 -24.45
N GLU A 2 -2.32 19.38 -23.39
CA GLU A 2 -1.81 19.34 -22.01
C GLU A 2 -1.41 17.90 -21.71
N ASP A 3 -0.12 17.66 -21.48
CA ASP A 3 0.37 16.37 -20.97
C ASP A 3 -0.22 16.18 -19.57
N TYR A 4 -1.23 15.31 -19.49
CA TYR A 4 -1.80 14.91 -18.23
C TYR A 4 -0.79 13.98 -17.55
N LEU A 5 -0.28 14.37 -16.39
CA LEU A 5 0.42 13.44 -15.50
C LEU A 5 -0.60 12.41 -15.00
N GLU A 6 -0.80 11.35 -15.79
CA GLU A 6 -1.34 10.10 -15.30
C GLU A 6 -0.36 9.55 -14.24
N PHE A 7 -0.89 8.92 -13.20
CA PHE A 7 -0.07 8.28 -12.20
C PHE A 7 0.89 7.29 -12.89
N ASP A 8 2.13 7.10 -12.38
CA ASP A 8 2.91 5.97 -12.89
C ASP A 8 2.10 4.69 -12.65
N GLU A 9 2.04 3.81 -13.64
CA GLU A 9 1.43 2.52 -13.42
C GLU A 9 2.22 1.79 -12.33
N MET A 10 1.55 1.49 -11.21
CA MET A 10 2.14 0.62 -10.21
C MET A 10 2.11 -0.80 -10.74
N GLN A 11 3.22 -1.53 -10.55
CA GLN A 11 3.24 -2.95 -10.89
C GLN A 11 2.13 -3.66 -10.12
N ILE A 12 1.23 -4.30 -10.87
CA ILE A 12 0.14 -5.11 -10.32
C ILE A 12 0.61 -6.57 -10.23
N GLY A 13 0.17 -7.26 -9.20
CA GLY A 13 0.44 -8.68 -9.03
C GLY A 13 -0.41 -9.29 -7.94
N SER A 14 -0.24 -10.59 -7.74
CA SER A 14 -0.88 -11.39 -6.71
C SER A 14 0.15 -11.89 -5.70
N VAL A 15 -0.23 -11.86 -4.43
CA VAL A 15 0.50 -12.50 -3.33
C VAL A 15 -0.40 -13.54 -2.68
N SER A 16 0.11 -14.76 -2.60
CA SER A 16 -0.53 -15.89 -1.93
C SER A 16 0.23 -16.19 -0.64
N CYS A 17 -0.49 -16.28 0.46
CA CYS A 17 0.06 -16.53 1.78
C CYS A 17 -0.57 -17.77 2.39
N LEU A 18 0.27 -18.59 3.02
CA LEU A 18 -0.16 -19.73 3.82
C LEU A 18 0.21 -19.47 5.28
N GLY A 19 -0.81 -19.45 6.14
CA GLY A 19 -0.66 -19.21 7.57
C GLY A 19 -0.39 -20.48 8.37
N LYS A 20 -0.40 -20.39 9.70
CA LYS A 20 -0.29 -21.56 10.57
C LYS A 20 -1.63 -22.24 10.79
N GLU A 21 -1.56 -23.45 11.29
CA GLU A 21 -2.74 -24.21 11.69
C GLU A 21 -3.39 -23.64 12.96
N GLY A 22 -4.71 -23.85 13.09
CA GLY A 22 -5.45 -23.52 14.31
C GLY A 22 -5.67 -22.01 14.57
N VAL A 23 -5.49 -21.16 13.56
CA VAL A 23 -5.86 -19.73 13.66
C VAL A 23 -7.39 -19.62 13.61
N PRO A 24 -8.03 -18.97 14.58
CA PRO A 24 -9.49 -18.81 14.55
C PRO A 24 -9.90 -17.87 13.42
N VAL A 25 -11.07 -18.12 12.82
CA VAL A 25 -11.61 -17.37 11.66
C VAL A 25 -11.58 -15.86 11.88
N TRP A 26 -12.01 -15.40 13.05
CA TRP A 26 -12.00 -13.97 13.38
C TRP A 26 -10.59 -13.36 13.35
N GLY A 27 -9.57 -14.14 13.71
CA GLY A 27 -8.17 -13.73 13.64
C GLY A 27 -7.69 -13.60 12.21
N ILE A 28 -8.15 -14.49 11.32
CA ILE A 28 -7.84 -14.42 9.89
C ILE A 28 -8.57 -13.24 9.23
N ILE A 29 -9.85 -13.04 9.53
CA ILE A 29 -10.62 -11.89 9.02
C ILE A 29 -9.98 -10.57 9.47
N HIS A 30 -9.58 -10.49 10.75
CA HIS A 30 -8.89 -9.30 11.26
C HIS A 30 -7.55 -9.07 10.55
N TYR A 31 -6.78 -10.13 10.30
CA TYR A 31 -5.56 -10.05 9.50
C TYR A 31 -5.82 -9.51 8.09
N LEU A 32 -6.84 -10.01 7.41
CA LEU A 32 -7.23 -9.57 6.07
C LEU A 32 -7.64 -8.10 6.04
N GLU A 33 -8.51 -7.69 6.98
CA GLU A 33 -8.97 -6.31 7.09
C GLU A 33 -7.78 -5.37 7.31
N GLN A 34 -6.92 -5.66 8.28
CA GLN A 34 -5.75 -4.82 8.58
C GLN A 34 -4.75 -4.80 7.43
N THR A 35 -4.54 -5.92 6.74
CA THR A 35 -3.69 -5.97 5.54
C THR A 35 -4.25 -5.05 4.46
N CYS A 36 -5.56 -5.05 4.25
CA CYS A 36 -6.19 -4.16 3.27
C CYS A 36 -6.05 -2.67 3.64
N LEU A 37 -6.26 -2.34 4.91
CA LEU A 37 -6.11 -0.97 5.41
C LEU A 37 -4.66 -0.48 5.32
N ASN A 38 -3.71 -1.31 5.71
CA ASN A 38 -2.29 -1.00 5.62
C ASN A 38 -1.85 -0.85 4.16
N HIS A 39 -2.34 -1.70 3.26
CA HIS A 39 -2.06 -1.62 1.82
C HIS A 39 -2.55 -0.28 1.25
N MET A 40 -3.82 0.06 1.48
CA MET A 40 -4.38 1.33 1.03
C MET A 40 -3.59 2.53 1.55
N LYS A 41 -3.17 2.52 2.83
CA LYS A 41 -2.33 3.58 3.40
C LYS A 41 -0.97 3.65 2.72
N LEU A 42 -0.29 2.52 2.54
CA LEU A 42 1.03 2.48 1.89
C LEU A 42 0.95 2.93 0.43
N THR A 43 -0.03 2.46 -0.34
CA THR A 43 -0.24 2.87 -1.72
C THR A 43 -0.56 4.37 -1.81
N THR A 44 -1.40 4.89 -0.91
CA THR A 44 -1.71 6.33 -0.86
C THR A 44 -0.46 7.15 -0.58
N VAL A 45 0.33 6.76 0.43
CA VAL A 45 1.58 7.45 0.79
C VAL A 45 2.60 7.36 -0.34
N GLN A 46 2.72 6.20 -0.98
CA GLN A 46 3.57 6.01 -2.16
C GLN A 46 3.19 6.98 -3.28
N ARG A 47 1.90 7.12 -3.60
CA ARG A 47 1.41 8.08 -4.60
C ARG A 47 1.75 9.54 -4.26
N ILE A 48 1.63 9.92 -2.99
CA ILE A 48 2.04 11.25 -2.53
C ILE A 48 3.55 11.43 -2.78
N CYS A 49 4.39 10.48 -2.39
CA CYS A 49 5.83 10.54 -2.61
C CYS A 49 6.19 10.60 -4.10
N GLU A 50 5.56 9.79 -4.97
CA GLU A 50 5.78 9.81 -6.42
C GLU A 50 5.48 11.18 -7.02
N LEU A 51 4.34 11.77 -6.66
CA LEU A 51 3.92 13.08 -7.17
C LEU A 51 4.80 14.20 -6.61
N SER A 52 5.10 14.19 -5.31
CA SER A 52 5.99 15.18 -4.69
C SER A 52 7.41 15.11 -5.27
N ALA A 53 7.94 13.92 -5.57
CA ALA A 53 9.25 13.75 -6.21
C ALA A 53 9.32 14.33 -7.64
N ARG A 54 8.16 14.53 -8.29
CA ARG A 54 8.04 15.21 -9.59
C ARG A 54 7.87 16.72 -9.46
N GLY A 55 7.90 17.27 -8.24
CA GLY A 55 7.73 18.70 -7.99
C GLY A 55 6.26 19.14 -7.92
N ILE A 56 5.31 18.23 -7.69
CA ILE A 56 3.92 18.61 -7.39
C ILE A 56 3.87 19.31 -6.03
N GLU A 57 3.31 20.51 -6.01
CA GLU A 57 3.16 21.32 -4.80
C GLU A 57 2.18 20.71 -3.79
N ASP A 58 2.49 20.85 -2.50
CA ASP A 58 1.70 20.31 -1.40
C ASP A 58 0.25 20.84 -1.38
N CYS A 59 0.03 22.08 -1.83
CA CYS A 59 -1.30 22.67 -1.91
C CYS A 59 -2.27 21.89 -2.83
N ARG A 60 -1.73 21.02 -3.69
CA ARG A 60 -2.49 20.18 -4.61
C ARG A 60 -2.95 18.87 -3.98
N PHE A 61 -2.61 18.60 -2.72
CA PHE A 61 -3.13 17.45 -1.98
C PHE A 61 -4.15 17.88 -0.94
N SER A 62 -5.23 17.11 -0.84
CA SER A 62 -6.22 17.26 0.24
C SER A 62 -6.69 15.91 0.73
N VAL A 63 -6.95 15.78 2.02
CA VAL A 63 -7.56 14.61 2.63
C VAL A 63 -8.98 14.95 3.09
N ALA A 64 -9.94 14.08 2.83
CA ALA A 64 -11.29 14.25 3.35
C ALA A 64 -11.26 14.15 4.88
N ALA A 65 -12.00 15.03 5.57
CA ALA A 65 -12.13 15.01 7.03
C ALA A 65 -13.09 13.91 7.53
N SER A 66 -13.43 12.93 6.69
CA SER A 66 -14.18 11.73 7.04
C SER A 66 -13.52 10.49 6.43
N SER A 67 -13.71 9.33 7.09
CA SER A 67 -13.25 8.06 6.55
C SER A 67 -14.18 7.56 5.45
N ALA A 68 -13.64 6.83 4.46
CA ALA A 68 -14.46 6.10 3.51
C ALA A 68 -15.32 5.03 4.20
N GLU A 69 -16.47 4.75 3.61
CA GLU A 69 -17.34 3.65 4.01
C GLU A 69 -16.64 2.29 3.92
N ILE A 70 -17.16 1.31 4.67
CA ILE A 70 -16.59 -0.06 4.71
C ILE A 70 -16.81 -0.76 3.37
N PHE A 71 -17.93 -0.46 2.71
CA PHE A 71 -18.34 -1.04 1.43
C PHE A 71 -18.91 0.08 0.56
N PRO A 72 -18.06 0.91 -0.05
CA PRO A 72 -18.54 1.97 -0.91
C PRO A 72 -19.27 1.34 -2.11
N SER A 73 -20.52 1.74 -2.32
CA SER A 73 -21.32 1.29 -3.46
C SER A 73 -20.90 1.93 -4.78
N GLU A 74 -20.07 2.98 -4.73
CA GLU A 74 -19.67 3.84 -5.84
C GLU A 74 -18.19 4.23 -5.71
N SER A 75 -17.60 4.77 -6.79
CA SER A 75 -16.23 5.29 -6.75
C SER A 75 -16.11 6.44 -5.75
N LEU A 76 -14.93 6.61 -5.15
CA LEU A 76 -14.62 7.78 -4.34
C LEU A 76 -14.64 9.08 -5.17
N LEU A 77 -14.56 8.99 -6.49
CA LEU A 77 -14.80 10.12 -7.41
C LEU A 77 -16.24 10.64 -7.32
N ASP A 78 -17.21 9.74 -7.17
CA ASP A 78 -18.64 10.06 -7.19
C ASP A 78 -19.16 10.47 -5.79
N SER A 79 -18.38 10.17 -4.75
CA SER A 79 -18.75 10.45 -3.36
C SER A 79 -18.69 11.94 -2.98
N THR A 80 -19.74 12.42 -2.30
CA THR A 80 -19.88 13.83 -1.89
C THR A 80 -19.18 14.11 -0.55
N PHE A 81 -17.85 14.06 -0.50
CA PHE A 81 -17.11 14.56 0.66
C PHE A 81 -17.25 16.09 0.76
N LYS A 82 -17.63 16.60 1.92
CA LYS A 82 -17.92 18.04 2.14
C LYS A 82 -16.75 18.80 2.76
N ASP A 83 -15.99 18.16 3.64
CA ASP A 83 -14.91 18.78 4.41
C ASP A 83 -13.54 18.20 4.02
N TYR A 84 -12.58 19.07 3.76
CA TYR A 84 -11.23 18.69 3.34
C TYR A 84 -10.15 19.42 4.14
N VAL A 85 -9.06 18.73 4.41
CA VAL A 85 -7.82 19.27 4.97
C VAL A 85 -6.78 19.30 3.86
N VAL A 86 -6.28 20.49 3.52
CA VAL A 86 -5.24 20.67 2.50
C VAL A 86 -3.85 20.46 3.14
N MET A 87 -2.93 19.87 2.39
CA MET A 87 -1.59 19.53 2.88
C MET A 87 -0.64 20.72 3.02
N ALA A 88 -0.91 21.84 2.33
CA ALA A 88 -0.04 23.00 2.15
C ALA A 88 0.78 23.41 3.40
N ASP A 89 2.09 23.50 3.20
CA ASP A 89 3.09 23.94 4.17
C ASP A 89 3.24 25.47 4.10
N ASN A 90 2.51 26.20 4.95
CA ASN A 90 2.66 27.65 5.08
C ASN A 90 2.72 28.02 6.56
N GLU A 91 3.85 27.69 7.20
CA GLU A 91 4.22 28.01 8.59
C GLU A 91 3.18 27.63 9.68
N LYS A 92 2.11 26.91 9.33
CA LYS A 92 1.07 26.39 10.23
C LYS A 92 0.57 25.02 9.75
N SER A 93 1.25 23.98 10.22
CA SER A 93 0.74 22.63 10.52
C SER A 93 0.27 21.73 9.34
N PRO A 94 1.20 21.25 8.49
CA PRO A 94 1.03 20.00 7.69
C PRO A 94 0.58 18.79 8.54
N ASP A 95 0.82 18.86 9.85
CA ASP A 95 0.42 17.91 10.87
C ASP A 95 -1.03 17.45 10.77
N SER A 96 -1.98 18.35 10.48
CA SER A 96 -3.40 17.98 10.45
C SER A 96 -3.71 17.03 9.30
N PHE A 97 -3.12 17.26 8.13
CA PHE A 97 -3.26 16.39 6.97
C PHE A 97 -2.71 14.98 7.27
N TRP A 98 -1.48 14.92 7.78
CA TRP A 98 -0.83 13.65 8.12
C TRP A 98 -1.49 12.94 9.30
N LYS A 99 -2.02 13.68 10.29
CA LYS A 99 -2.81 13.12 11.40
C LYS A 99 -4.08 12.44 10.90
N VAL A 100 -4.76 13.00 9.89
CA VAL A 100 -5.93 12.36 9.30
C VAL A 100 -5.53 11.06 8.62
N ILE A 101 -4.48 11.07 7.77
CA ILE A 101 -3.97 9.84 7.12
C ILE A 101 -3.59 8.77 8.14
N ALA A 102 -2.89 9.17 9.20
CA ALA A 102 -2.43 8.25 10.25
C ALA A 102 -3.59 7.63 11.03
N ASN A 103 -4.51 8.46 11.52
CA ASN A 103 -5.50 8.07 12.52
C ASN A 103 -6.76 7.48 11.91
N TYR A 104 -7.10 7.85 10.68
CA TYR A 104 -8.33 7.36 10.07
C TYR A 104 -8.13 5.93 9.62
N LYS A 105 -9.19 5.13 9.77
CA LYS A 105 -9.16 3.74 9.29
C LYS A 105 -9.03 3.73 7.77
N ARG A 106 -9.83 4.56 7.08
CA ARG A 106 -9.85 4.70 5.62
C ARG A 106 -9.76 6.15 5.18
N PRO A 107 -8.58 6.80 5.31
CA PRO A 107 -8.38 8.15 4.80
C PRO A 107 -8.59 8.20 3.29
N VAL A 108 -9.27 9.24 2.81
CA VAL A 108 -9.43 9.49 1.37
C VAL A 108 -8.62 10.72 0.99
N VAL A 109 -7.55 10.49 0.23
CA VAL A 109 -6.64 11.54 -0.23
C VAL A 109 -6.89 11.80 -1.71
N PHE A 110 -6.93 13.07 -2.06
CA PHE A 110 -7.12 13.55 -3.42
C PHE A 110 -5.95 14.40 -3.87
N TYR A 111 -5.60 14.24 -5.14
CA TYR A 111 -4.75 15.13 -5.91
C TYR A 111 -5.62 16.03 -6.80
N HIS A 112 -5.35 17.34 -6.77
CA HIS A 112 -6.07 18.35 -7.54
C HIS A 112 -5.31 18.68 -8.82
N ASN A 113 -5.88 18.28 -9.96
CA ASN A 113 -5.38 18.64 -11.29
C ASN A 113 -6.30 19.64 -12.02
N GLY A 114 -5.98 20.94 -11.88
CA GLY A 114 -6.88 22.01 -12.31
C GLY A 114 -8.21 21.91 -11.57
N ASN A 115 -9.31 21.73 -12.31
CA ASN A 115 -10.65 21.55 -11.74
C ASN A 115 -10.99 20.09 -11.41
N ARG A 116 -10.08 19.14 -11.70
CA ARG A 116 -10.31 17.72 -11.43
C ARG A 116 -9.75 17.34 -10.08
N LYS A 117 -10.53 16.55 -9.36
CA LYS A 117 -10.17 15.96 -8.07
C LYS A 117 -10.03 14.46 -8.25
N ILE A 118 -8.82 13.96 -8.12
CA ILE A 118 -8.47 12.56 -8.43
C ILE A 118 -8.10 11.87 -7.13
N PRO A 119 -8.80 10.80 -6.69
CA PRO A 119 -8.41 10.07 -5.50
C PRO A 119 -7.08 9.34 -5.77
N LEU A 120 -6.17 9.40 -4.80
CA LEU A 120 -4.89 8.69 -4.86
C LEU A 120 -5.03 7.18 -4.69
N TYR A 121 -6.15 6.76 -4.11
CA TYR A 121 -6.54 5.37 -3.98
C TYR A 121 -8.04 5.29 -4.18
N ASP A 122 -8.51 4.37 -5.02
CA ASP A 122 -9.91 4.07 -5.21
C ASP A 122 -10.08 2.55 -5.35
N PHE A 123 -11.13 1.98 -4.75
CA PHE A 123 -11.36 0.54 -4.76
C PHE A 123 -11.59 -0.03 -6.17
N THR A 124 -11.99 0.81 -7.12
CA THR A 124 -12.16 0.46 -8.53
C THR A 124 -10.83 0.37 -9.28
N TYR A 125 -9.77 1.00 -8.79
CA TYR A 125 -8.47 1.00 -9.45
C TYR A 125 -7.79 -0.37 -9.43
N PRO A 126 -6.98 -0.72 -10.45
CA PRO A 126 -6.24 -1.98 -10.50
C PRO A 126 -5.25 -2.17 -9.34
N GLU A 127 -4.65 -1.08 -8.85
CA GLU A 127 -3.72 -1.10 -7.71
C GLU A 127 -4.39 -1.40 -6.37
N ALA A 128 -5.70 -1.20 -6.25
CA ALA A 128 -6.41 -1.44 -5.00
C ALA A 128 -6.35 -2.92 -4.62
N VAL A 129 -6.05 -3.18 -3.35
CA VAL A 129 -5.99 -4.55 -2.85
C VAL A 129 -7.37 -5.21 -2.88
N ARG A 130 -7.40 -6.44 -3.41
CA ARG A 130 -8.57 -7.31 -3.46
C ARG A 130 -8.18 -8.69 -2.98
N ILE A 131 -8.92 -9.22 -2.03
CA ILE A 131 -8.80 -10.63 -1.66
C ILE A 131 -9.51 -11.45 -2.74
N THR A 132 -8.74 -12.19 -3.54
CA THR A 132 -9.25 -12.96 -4.68
C THR A 132 -9.67 -14.37 -4.29
N SER A 133 -9.06 -14.92 -3.25
CA SER A 133 -9.44 -16.21 -2.69
C SER A 133 -9.15 -16.24 -1.18
N PHE A 134 -9.96 -17.01 -0.46
CA PHE A 134 -9.74 -17.31 0.95
C PHE A 134 -10.19 -18.74 1.23
N THR A 135 -9.29 -19.54 1.79
CA THR A 135 -9.56 -20.90 2.23
C THR A 135 -9.31 -21.00 3.73
N GLU A 136 -10.38 -21.30 4.48
CA GLU A 136 -10.33 -21.42 5.95
C GLU A 136 -9.71 -22.74 6.42
N GLN A 137 -9.54 -23.73 5.53
CA GLN A 137 -8.91 -25.01 5.87
C GLN A 137 -7.57 -24.76 6.55
N SER A 138 -7.26 -25.50 7.61
CA SER A 138 -6.01 -25.35 8.36
C SER A 138 -4.90 -26.13 7.65
N PRO A 139 -3.80 -25.52 7.19
CA PRO A 139 -3.42 -24.10 7.32
C PRO A 139 -4.16 -23.18 6.34
N PHE A 140 -4.60 -22.02 6.82
CA PHE A 140 -5.39 -21.10 6.00
C PHE A 140 -4.57 -20.54 4.84
N GLN A 141 -5.24 -20.33 3.70
CA GLN A 141 -4.66 -19.72 2.52
C GLN A 141 -5.41 -18.46 2.13
N VAL A 142 -4.67 -17.42 1.76
CA VAL A 142 -5.19 -16.15 1.27
C VAL A 142 -4.49 -15.80 -0.03
N ASP A 143 -5.25 -15.46 -1.06
CA ASP A 143 -4.72 -14.80 -2.25
C ASP A 143 -5.21 -13.35 -2.29
N ALA A 144 -4.27 -12.42 -2.42
CA ALA A 144 -4.55 -10.99 -2.58
C ALA A 144 -3.95 -10.48 -3.89
N LYS A 145 -4.62 -9.55 -4.56
CA LYS A 145 -4.15 -8.87 -5.77
C LYS A 145 -4.18 -7.35 -5.58
N GLY A 146 -3.20 -6.63 -6.11
CA GLY A 146 -3.14 -5.16 -6.07
C GLY A 146 -1.74 -4.66 -6.40
N ALA A 147 -1.39 -3.43 -5.98
CA ALA A 147 -0.04 -2.90 -6.07
C ALA A 147 0.95 -3.82 -5.34
N VAL A 148 1.76 -4.56 -6.10
CA VAL A 148 2.52 -5.70 -5.57
C VAL A 148 3.66 -5.25 -4.65
N GLY A 149 4.26 -4.08 -4.91
CA GLY A 149 5.30 -3.52 -4.06
C GLY A 149 4.83 -3.29 -2.62
N ALA A 150 3.61 -2.79 -2.43
CA ALA A 150 3.01 -2.61 -1.11
C ALA A 150 2.62 -3.94 -0.46
N LEU A 151 2.09 -4.91 -1.22
CA LEU A 151 1.78 -6.25 -0.71
C LEU A 151 3.03 -6.99 -0.21
N ILE A 152 4.13 -6.91 -0.96
CA ILE A 152 5.43 -7.49 -0.57
C ILE A 152 5.93 -6.86 0.71
N ASP A 153 5.85 -5.53 0.84
CA ASP A 153 6.26 -4.83 2.05
C ASP A 153 5.48 -5.30 3.28
N LEU A 154 4.17 -5.54 3.13
CA LEU A 154 3.30 -6.00 4.21
C LEU A 154 3.52 -7.46 4.58
N VAL A 155 3.56 -8.36 3.60
CA VAL A 155 3.68 -9.79 3.87
C VAL A 155 5.02 -10.13 4.49
N TYR A 156 6.07 -9.35 4.19
CA TYR A 156 7.39 -9.48 4.80
C TYR A 156 7.66 -8.49 5.95
N ALA A 157 6.62 -7.82 6.45
CA ALA A 157 6.75 -6.96 7.61
C ALA A 157 7.17 -7.78 8.85
N GLY A 158 8.15 -7.27 9.60
CA GLY A 158 8.73 -7.95 10.78
C GLY A 158 9.86 -8.92 10.45
N GLU A 159 9.92 -9.43 9.22
CA GLU A 159 11.00 -10.31 8.76
C GLU A 159 12.12 -9.54 8.06
N ARG A 160 11.95 -8.24 7.78
CA ARG A 160 12.91 -7.43 7.00
C ARG A 160 14.34 -7.40 7.56
N GLU A 161 14.54 -7.39 8.88
CA GLU A 161 15.89 -7.38 9.46
C GLU A 161 16.56 -8.75 9.41
N GLU A 162 15.81 -9.81 9.74
CA GLU A 162 16.30 -11.19 9.72
C GLU A 162 16.46 -11.72 8.28
N ARG A 163 15.58 -11.28 7.36
CA ARG A 163 15.57 -11.70 5.97
C ARG A 163 16.41 -10.82 5.04
N ALA A 164 16.81 -9.59 5.40
CA ALA A 164 17.93 -8.94 4.71
C ALA A 164 19.22 -9.79 4.85
N ARG A 165 19.37 -10.48 5.98
CA ARG A 165 20.44 -11.44 6.24
C ARG A 165 20.22 -12.78 5.53
N GLN A 166 18.98 -13.29 5.49
CA GLN A 166 18.66 -14.56 4.81
C GLN A 166 18.53 -14.45 3.29
N LEU A 167 18.13 -13.31 2.72
CA LEU A 167 18.09 -13.08 1.26
C LEU A 167 19.50 -13.11 0.66
N PHE A 168 20.52 -12.68 1.42
CA PHE A 168 21.92 -12.82 1.05
C PHE A 168 22.45 -14.26 1.17
N LEU A 169 21.78 -15.13 1.94
CA LEU A 169 22.17 -16.53 2.14
C LEU A 169 21.35 -17.53 1.29
N ASN A 170 20.15 -17.17 0.83
CA ASN A 170 19.20 -18.01 0.10
C ASN A 170 19.23 -17.78 -1.42
N GLU A 171 20.40 -17.59 -2.02
CA GLU A 171 20.63 -17.53 -3.48
C GLU A 171 20.15 -18.78 -4.27
N GLN A 172 19.45 -19.74 -3.64
CA GLN A 172 18.95 -20.97 -4.27
C GLN A 172 17.48 -20.97 -4.73
N ILE A 173 16.71 -19.87 -4.61
CA ILE A 173 15.35 -19.76 -5.21
C ILE A 173 15.41 -18.82 -6.42
N GLY A 174 16.00 -19.32 -7.51
CA GLY A 174 16.51 -18.52 -8.62
C GLY A 174 15.51 -17.86 -9.58
N GLN A 175 14.18 -17.91 -9.37
CA GLN A 175 13.22 -17.21 -10.25
C GLN A 175 12.36 -16.18 -9.51
N SER A 176 11.76 -16.55 -8.37
CA SER A 176 10.98 -15.61 -7.57
C SER A 176 11.82 -14.48 -6.98
N ALA A 177 13.06 -14.73 -6.58
CA ALA A 177 13.96 -13.69 -6.05
C ALA A 177 14.28 -12.62 -7.11
N ARG A 178 14.59 -13.05 -8.34
CA ARG A 178 14.83 -12.16 -9.49
C ARG A 178 13.59 -11.33 -9.84
N ASN A 179 12.40 -11.93 -9.75
CA ASN A 179 11.15 -11.22 -9.95
C ASN A 179 10.89 -10.18 -8.84
N ILE A 180 11.27 -10.46 -7.59
CA ILE A 180 11.13 -9.51 -6.47
C ILE A 180 12.09 -8.33 -6.60
N GLU A 181 13.34 -8.56 -7.02
CA GLU A 181 14.32 -7.49 -7.22
C GLU A 181 13.89 -6.47 -8.29
N ALA A 182 13.13 -6.91 -9.29
CA ALA A 182 12.57 -6.04 -10.32
C ALA A 182 11.39 -5.19 -9.83
N ILE A 183 10.84 -5.45 -8.63
CA ILE A 183 9.67 -4.74 -8.11
C ILE A 183 10.10 -3.52 -7.32
N VAL A 184 9.67 -2.35 -7.77
CA VAL A 184 9.76 -1.11 -7.00
C VAL A 184 8.82 -1.19 -5.79
N ARG A 185 9.38 -1.26 -4.59
CA ARG A 185 8.65 -1.37 -3.32
C ARG A 185 8.19 0.00 -2.83
N ALA A 186 7.08 0.03 -2.09
CA ALA A 186 6.56 1.26 -1.47
C ALA A 186 7.64 1.92 -0.59
N SER A 187 8.38 1.13 0.18
CA SER A 187 9.49 1.64 0.99
C SER A 187 10.60 2.31 0.18
N ALA A 188 10.91 1.79 -1.02
CA ALA A 188 11.98 2.35 -1.85
C ALA A 188 11.56 3.70 -2.44
N VAL A 189 10.29 3.83 -2.83
CA VAL A 189 9.71 5.09 -3.30
C VAL A 189 9.67 6.13 -2.17
N ILE A 190 9.25 5.72 -0.96
CA ILE A 190 9.17 6.61 0.21
C ILE A 190 10.54 7.17 0.59
N SER A 191 11.60 6.37 0.50
CA SER A 191 12.98 6.79 0.81
C SER A 191 13.67 7.55 -0.33
N ASN A 192 12.97 7.88 -1.42
CA ASN A 192 13.56 8.58 -2.56
C ASN A 192 14.05 9.99 -2.15
N PRO A 193 15.31 10.36 -2.45
CA PRO A 193 15.87 11.66 -2.06
C PRO A 193 15.21 12.87 -2.74
N ASN A 194 14.49 12.66 -3.85
CA ASN A 194 13.76 13.71 -4.56
C ASN A 194 12.44 14.09 -3.86
N VAL A 195 11.99 13.30 -2.88
CA VAL A 195 10.80 13.63 -2.08
C VAL A 195 11.16 14.73 -1.07
N PRO A 196 10.36 15.81 -0.94
CA PRO A 196 10.60 16.86 0.06
C PRO A 196 10.72 16.29 1.46
N GLU A 197 11.64 16.84 2.27
CA GLU A 197 12.00 16.27 3.58
C GLU A 197 10.79 16.12 4.52
N GLY A 198 9.90 17.12 4.57
CA GLY A 198 8.68 17.07 5.35
C GLY A 198 7.82 15.86 4.97
N VAL A 199 7.49 15.74 3.68
CA VAL A 199 6.70 14.63 3.12
C VAL A 199 7.34 13.28 3.42
N ARG A 200 8.66 13.15 3.17
CA ARG A 200 9.41 11.92 3.42
C ARG A 200 9.35 11.51 4.88
N ARG A 201 9.55 12.44 5.83
CA ARG A 201 9.52 12.14 7.27
C ARG A 201 8.17 11.59 7.72
N TYR A 202 7.06 12.17 7.27
CA TYR A 202 5.74 11.66 7.59
C TYR A 202 5.46 10.32 6.90
N ALA A 203 5.86 10.17 5.63
CA ALA A 203 5.73 8.94 4.88
C ALA A 203 6.50 7.77 5.51
N GLU A 204 7.73 8.00 5.96
CA GLU A 204 8.55 7.03 6.68
C GLU A 204 7.90 6.63 8.01
N GLN A 205 7.36 7.59 8.76
CA GLN A 205 6.62 7.28 9.99
C GLN A 205 5.37 6.43 9.71
N GLN A 206 4.62 6.72 8.65
CA GLN A 206 3.47 5.90 8.26
C GLN A 206 3.89 4.50 7.81
N LEU A 207 4.98 4.39 7.05
CA LEU A 207 5.56 3.12 6.66
C LEU A 207 5.93 2.29 7.91
N ILE A 208 6.66 2.87 8.86
CA ILE A 208 7.04 2.21 10.11
C ILE A 208 5.80 1.73 10.88
N ASN A 209 4.77 2.56 10.97
CA ASN A 209 3.54 2.21 11.68
C ASN A 209 2.78 1.06 10.99
N CYS A 210 2.61 1.11 9.67
CA CYS A 210 1.93 0.08 8.89
C CYS A 210 2.71 -1.25 8.94
N LEU A 211 4.02 -1.21 8.76
CA LEU A 211 4.86 -2.40 8.82
C LEU A 211 4.95 -2.95 10.25
N GLY A 212 5.06 -2.11 11.27
CA GLY A 212 5.09 -2.56 12.66
C GLY A 212 3.78 -3.20 13.12
N SER A 213 2.63 -2.69 12.68
CA SER A 213 1.33 -3.30 12.95
C SER A 213 1.17 -4.62 12.19
N GLN A 214 1.55 -4.64 10.92
CA GLN A 214 1.49 -5.83 10.07
C GLN A 214 2.43 -6.94 10.55
N ALA A 215 3.63 -6.61 11.04
CA ALA A 215 4.58 -7.57 11.61
C ALA A 215 3.96 -8.38 12.75
N LYS A 216 3.31 -7.69 13.69
CA LYS A 216 2.61 -8.33 14.81
C LYS A 216 1.47 -9.23 14.34
N LEU A 217 0.81 -8.86 13.23
CA LEU A 217 -0.25 -9.67 12.65
C LEU A 217 0.32 -10.91 11.94
N ASN A 218 1.38 -10.75 11.14
CA ASN A 218 2.08 -11.83 10.46
C ASN A 218 2.57 -12.88 11.47
N GLU A 219 3.14 -12.45 12.60
CA GLU A 219 3.56 -13.33 13.70
C GLU A 219 2.37 -14.07 14.34
N LYS A 220 1.28 -13.35 14.62
CA LYS A 220 0.07 -13.93 15.24
C LYS A 220 -0.56 -15.02 14.37
N VAL A 221 -0.69 -14.78 13.07
CA VAL A 221 -1.29 -15.75 12.13
C VAL A 221 -0.28 -16.74 11.56
N GLY A 222 1.01 -16.57 11.85
CA GLY A 222 2.09 -17.46 11.44
C GLY A 222 2.20 -17.62 9.94
N ILE A 223 2.47 -16.54 9.20
CA ILE A 223 2.71 -16.62 7.76
C ILE A 223 4.00 -17.42 7.50
N ASN A 224 3.87 -18.59 6.88
CA ASN A 224 4.97 -19.55 6.72
C ASN A 224 5.45 -19.67 5.27
N GLN A 225 4.56 -19.43 4.30
CA GLN A 225 4.89 -19.50 2.88
C GLN A 225 4.23 -18.34 2.15
N VAL A 226 4.99 -17.76 1.22
CA VAL A 226 4.59 -16.61 0.41
C VAL A 226 4.94 -16.90 -1.04
N THR A 227 3.96 -16.77 -1.92
CA THR A 227 4.14 -16.87 -3.38
C THR A 227 3.72 -15.57 -4.02
N ILE A 228 4.57 -15.00 -4.88
CA ILE A 228 4.32 -13.73 -5.57
C ILE A 228 4.22 -14.02 -7.07
N ARG A 229 3.21 -13.44 -7.73
CA ARG A 229 2.98 -13.51 -9.18
C ARG A 229 2.78 -12.09 -9.72
N LEU A 230 3.42 -11.77 -10.84
CA LEU A 230 3.29 -10.46 -11.48
C LEU A 230 2.30 -10.53 -12.63
N ASP A 231 1.44 -9.52 -12.76
CA ASP A 231 0.63 -9.36 -13.95
C ASP A 231 1.52 -8.84 -15.09
N GLY A 232 1.39 -9.43 -16.29
CA GLY A 232 2.11 -8.98 -17.49
C GLY A 232 3.43 -9.70 -17.80
N GLN A 233 3.91 -10.61 -16.93
CA GLN A 233 4.93 -11.58 -17.33
C GLN A 233 4.26 -12.74 -18.06
N ILE A 234 4.44 -12.78 -19.39
CA ILE A 234 4.14 -13.97 -20.19
C ILE A 234 5.05 -15.09 -19.67
N ASP A 235 4.46 -16.20 -19.21
CA ASP A 235 5.18 -17.47 -19.09
C ASP A 235 5.75 -17.79 -20.48
N VAL A 236 7.03 -17.50 -20.69
CA VAL A 236 7.75 -18.08 -21.82
C VAL A 236 7.91 -19.55 -21.47
N LYS A 237 6.96 -20.36 -21.93
CA LYS A 237 7.10 -21.82 -21.96
C LYS A 237 8.41 -22.13 -22.69
N GLY A 238 9.38 -22.66 -21.94
CA GLY A 238 10.50 -23.45 -22.45
C GLY A 238 10.22 -24.92 -22.19
#